data_AF-A0A626QBD7-F1
#
_entry.id   AF-A0A626QBD7-F1
#
_cell.length_a   1.000
_cell.length_b   1.000
_cell.length_c   1.000
_cell.angle_alpha   90.00
_cell.angle_beta   90.00
_cell.angle_gamma   90.00
#
_symmetry.space_group_name_H-M   'P 1'
#
loop_
_entity.id
_entity.type
_entity.pdbx_description
1 polymer ?
#
loop_
_entity_poly.entity_id
_entity_poly.type
_entity_poly.pdbx_seq_one_letter_code
_entity_poly.pdbx_strand_id
1 'polypeptide(L)' 'SALTQRDDMRQVREQLEEAEKQVEELTMWIKRLAHSLRNARPNSKLHGAAMNYLSRKGLISVEDVLR' A
#
# COMPACT_ATOMS: atom_id res chain seq x y z
N SER A 1 -14.61 -32.87 -6.24
CA SER A 1 -13.66 -33.80 -6.87
C SER A 1 -12.29 -33.13 -6.94
N ALA A 2 -11.22 -33.79 -7.40
CA ALA A 2 -9.90 -33.17 -7.55
C ALA A 2 -9.88 -31.94 -8.49
N LEU A 3 -10.86 -31.82 -9.40
CA LEU A 3 -11.07 -30.62 -10.22
C LEU A 3 -11.57 -29.43 -9.39
N THR A 4 -12.59 -29.64 -8.56
CA THR A 4 -13.14 -28.60 -7.66
C THR A 4 -12.06 -27.96 -6.79
N GLN A 5 -11.18 -28.77 -6.18
CA GLN A 5 -10.12 -28.27 -5.32
C GLN A 5 -9.05 -27.45 -6.07
N ARG A 6 -8.82 -27.74 -7.36
CA ARG A 6 -7.89 -26.97 -8.20
C ARG A 6 -8.50 -25.63 -8.60
N ASP A 7 -9.79 -25.60 -8.91
CA ASP A 7 -10.51 -24.39 -9.26
C ASP A 7 -10.62 -23.44 -8.06
N ASP A 8 -10.90 -23.96 -6.86
CA ASP A 8 -10.91 -23.18 -5.62
C ASP A 8 -9.55 -22.51 -5.35
N MET A 9 -8.45 -23.27 -5.49
CA MET A 9 -7.10 -22.73 -5.29
C MET A 9 -6.72 -21.70 -6.36
N ARG A 10 -7.25 -21.81 -7.57
CA ARG A 10 -7.06 -20.79 -8.62
C ARG A 10 -7.79 -19.51 -8.25
N GLN A 11 -9.05 -19.61 -7.82
CA GLN A 11 -9.84 -18.46 -7.42
C GLN A 11 -9.22 -17.73 -6.20
N VAL A 12 -8.70 -18.47 -5.22
CA VAL A 12 -7.98 -17.87 -4.08
C VAL A 12 -6.75 -17.09 -4.53
N ARG A 13 -6.01 -17.59 -5.52
CA ARG A 13 -4.84 -16.88 -6.07
C ARG A 13 -5.23 -15.60 -6.79
N GLU A 14 -6.27 -15.66 -7.62
CA GLU A 14 -6.79 -14.48 -8.32
C GLU A 14 -7.27 -13.40 -7.34
N GLN A 15 -7.95 -13.79 -6.26
CA GLN A 15 -8.35 -12.86 -5.20
C GLN A 15 -7.15 -12.25 -4.46
N LEU A 16 -6.11 -13.05 -4.21
CA LEU A 16 -4.88 -12.56 -3.59
C LEU A 16 -4.17 -11.55 -4.50
N GLU A 17 -4.02 -11.85 -5.79
CA GLU A 17 -3.40 -10.95 -6.77
C GLU A 17 -4.17 -9.63 -6.90
N GLU A 18 -5.51 -9.68 -6.91
CA GLU A 18 -6.33 -8.47 -6.93
C GLU A 18 -6.19 -7.66 -5.64
N ALA A 19 -6.16 -8.32 -4.48
CA ALA A 19 -5.93 -7.65 -3.21
C ALA A 19 -4.54 -7.00 -3.13
N GLU A 20 -3.50 -7.67 -3.65
CA GLU A 20 -2.14 -7.12 -3.72
C GLU A 20 -2.08 -5.86 -4.59
N LYS A 21 -2.74 -5.87 -5.76
CA LYS A 21 -2.86 -4.67 -6.62
C LYS A 21 -3.58 -3.53 -5.92
N GLN A 22 -4.69 -3.81 -5.22
CA GLN A 22 -5.41 -2.79 -4.46
C GLN A 22 -4.55 -2.18 -3.35
N VAL A 23 -3.76 -3.00 -2.64
CA VAL A 23 -2.82 -2.54 -1.62
C VAL A 23 -1.75 -1.63 -2.24
N GLU A 24 -1.20 -2.00 -3.40
CA GLU A 24 -0.23 -1.20 -4.12
C GLU A 24 -0.80 0.17 -4.54
N GLU A 25 -1.98 0.18 -5.17
CA GLU A 25 -2.64 1.41 -5.61
C GLU A 25 -2.95 2.34 -4.44
N LEU A 26 -3.56 1.81 -3.36
CA LEU A 26 -3.85 2.60 -2.16
C LEU A 26 -2.57 3.15 -1.52
N THR A 27 -1.50 2.37 -1.50
CA THR A 27 -0.19 2.82 -1.03
C THR A 27 0.31 4.00 -1.85
N MET A 28 0.20 3.95 -3.19
CA MET A 28 0.57 5.07 -4.05
C MET A 28 -0.28 6.32 -3.80
N TRP A 29 -1.59 6.16 -3.61
CA TRP A 29 -2.49 7.28 -3.29
C TRP A 29 -2.13 7.94 -1.95
N ILE A 30 -1.81 7.16 -0.92
CA ILE A 30 -1.39 7.69 0.39
C ILE A 30 -0.05 8.41 0.27
N LYS A 31 0.92 7.88 -0.48
CA LYS A 31 2.19 8.59 -0.76
C LYS A 31 1.95 9.96 -1.40
N ARG A 32 1.14 10.00 -2.47
CA ARG A 32 0.78 11.25 -3.17
C ARG A 32 0.09 12.24 -2.23
N LEU A 33 -0.84 11.76 -1.41
CA LEU A 33 -1.52 12.59 -0.41
C LEU A 33 -0.52 13.14 0.63
N ALA A 34 0.40 12.32 1.14
CA ALA A 34 1.42 12.74 2.10
C ALA A 34 2.34 13.83 1.52
N HIS A 35 2.75 13.70 0.26
CA HIS A 35 3.51 14.75 -0.43
C HIS A 35 2.70 16.04 -0.59
N SER A 36 1.43 15.96 -1.00
CA SER A 36 0.55 17.13 -1.08
C SER A 36 0.38 17.82 0.28
N LEU A 37 0.26 17.04 1.37
CA LEU A 37 0.18 17.56 2.74
C LEU A 37 1.47 18.26 3.17
N ARG A 38 2.64 17.70 2.85
CA ARG A 38 3.95 18.34 3.12
C ARG A 38 4.02 19.71 2.44
N ASN A 39 3.54 19.81 1.21
CA ASN A 39 3.58 21.07 0.44
C ASN A 39 2.56 22.08 0.95
N ALA A 40 1.33 21.65 1.25
CA ALA A 40 0.26 22.55 1.71
C ALA A 40 0.44 23.00 3.17
N ARG A 41 0.99 22.12 4.03
CA ARG A 41 1.15 22.34 5.47
C ARG A 41 2.45 21.70 5.98
N PRO A 42 3.62 22.31 5.72
CA PRO A 42 4.92 21.72 6.07
C PRO A 42 5.13 21.49 7.57
N ASN A 43 4.53 22.34 8.43
CA ASN A 43 4.61 22.20 9.88
C ASN A 43 3.70 21.07 10.43
N SER A 44 2.84 20.49 9.61
CA SER A 44 1.99 19.37 10.00
C SER A 44 2.79 18.08 10.07
N LYS A 45 2.70 17.38 11.21
CA LYS A 45 3.30 16.05 11.38
C LYS A 45 2.60 14.95 10.57
N LEU A 46 1.47 15.25 9.94
CA LEU A 46 0.61 14.26 9.28
C LEU A 46 1.30 13.56 8.10
N HIS A 47 2.09 14.29 7.31
CA HIS A 47 2.83 13.69 6.20
C HIS A 47 3.83 12.63 6.70
N GLY A 48 4.62 12.97 7.72
CA GLY A 48 5.60 12.06 8.32
C GLY A 48 4.93 10.88 9.03
N ALA A 49 3.80 11.10 9.71
CA ALA A 49 3.02 10.02 10.32
C ALA A 49 2.50 9.01 9.29
N ALA A 50 2.01 9.49 8.15
CA ALA A 50 1.54 8.62 7.06
C ALA A 50 2.68 7.80 6.46
N MET A 51 3.81 8.43 6.11
CA MET A 51 4.97 7.73 5.54
C MET A 51 5.59 6.71 6.52
N ASN A 52 5.69 7.08 7.81
CA ASN A 52 6.16 6.16 8.85
C ASN A 52 5.24 4.94 9.02
N TYR A 53 3.91 5.12 8.91
CA TYR A 53 2.98 4.00 8.97
C TYR A 53 3.20 3.03 7.81
N LEU A 54 3.27 3.54 6.58
CA LEU A 54 3.51 2.71 5.39
C LEU A 54 4.84 1.95 5.50
N SER A 55 5.91 2.61 5.95
CA SER A 55 7.22 1.99 6.12
C SER A 55 7.21 0.89 7.19
N ARG A 56 6.57 1.13 8.34
CA ARG A 56 6.40 0.11 9.40
C ARG A 56 5.59 -1.10 8.97
N LYS A 57 4.74 -0.96 7.95
CA LYS A 57 3.97 -2.05 7.35
C LYS A 57 4.70 -2.73 6.19
N GLY A 58 5.90 -2.28 5.83
CA GLY A 58 6.66 -2.81 4.69
C GLY A 58 6.07 -2.42 3.33
N LEU A 59 5.16 -1.44 3.28
CA LEU A 59 4.48 -1.02 2.05
C LEU A 59 5.34 -0.04 1.23
N ILE A 60 6.29 0.64 1.87
CA ILE A 60 7.26 1.52 1.22
C ILE A 60 8.64 1.33 1.85
N SER A 61 9.68 1.71 1.11
CA SER A 61 11.06 1.68 1.61
C SER A 61 11.30 2.80 2.62
N VAL A 62 12.37 2.69 3.41
CA VAL A 62 12.83 3.79 4.26
C VAL A 62 13.30 4.98 3.41
N GLU A 63 13.83 4.74 2.21
CA GLU A 63 14.24 5.80 1.29
C GLU A 63 13.05 6.67 0.85
N ASP A 64 11.88 6.06 0.62
CA ASP A 64 10.65 6.78 0.31
C ASP A 64 10.27 7.78 1.41
N VAL A 65 10.60 7.48 2.68
CA VAL A 65 10.31 8.37 3.82
C VAL A 65 11.24 9.58 3.85
N LEU A 66 12.46 9.44 3.35
CA LEU A 66 13.50 10.47 3.39
C LEU A 66 13.41 11.49 2.23
N ARG A 67 12.61 11.20 1.20
CA ARG A 67 12.45 12.01 -0.02
C ARG A 67 11.31 13.01 0.08
#